data_AF-A0A9D7WLC2-F1
#
_entry.id   AF-A0A9D7WLC2-F1
#
_cell.length_a   1.000
_cell.length_b   1.000
_cell.length_c   1.000
_cell.angle_alpha   90.00
_cell.angle_beta   90.00
_cell.angle_gamma   90.00
#
_symmetry.space_group_name_H-M   'P 1'
#
loop_
_entity.id
_entity.type
_entity.pdbx_description
1 polymer ?
#
loop_
_entity_poly.entity_id
_entity_poly.type
_entity_poly.pdbx_seq_one_letter_code
_entity_poly.pdbx_strand_id
1 'polypeptide(L)'
;MTRHTTTKIAILSLFLSASALLAPVAVATNPKTLVENRAFKEAVKAVKNGNYAHAITLFEAQANLPRYDAQYNLAVLLNAGKGRPRNYVEALYWSWQAQLGGIEDAEDLANDIVDLLPPKTTDEVRNRVADALQKRIENKDLTAISQLANYHLTIMTEPDYENAYIWYSIAVALNLPETTDARDDSESQIDTKNLVDLQIKSQRLFEKYNFKPLQTQRKGDKNDS
;
A
#
# COMPACT_ATOMS: atom_id res chain seq x y z
N MET A 1 65.87 -63.37 2.04
CA MET A 1 65.01 -64.56 2.15
C MET A 1 63.87 -64.26 3.10
N THR A 2 62.69 -64.82 2.79
CA THR A 2 61.51 -65.07 3.65
C THR A 2 60.61 -63.92 4.14
N ARG A 3 59.32 -64.15 3.87
CA ARG A 3 58.10 -63.39 4.16
C ARG A 3 57.69 -63.49 5.63
N HIS A 4 56.88 -62.53 6.10
CA HIS A 4 55.73 -62.76 7.01
C HIS A 4 54.67 -61.66 6.71
N THR A 5 53.58 -61.93 5.99
CA THR A 5 52.21 -62.35 6.41
C THR A 5 51.44 -61.41 7.36
N THR A 6 50.42 -60.76 6.78
CA THR A 6 49.00 -60.55 7.20
C THR A 6 48.71 -60.03 8.63
N THR A 7 47.87 -58.99 8.81
CA THR A 7 46.40 -59.14 8.94
C THR A 7 45.67 -57.80 8.80
N LYS A 8 44.51 -57.85 8.12
CA LYS A 8 43.57 -56.76 7.85
C LYS A 8 42.79 -56.35 9.11
N ILE A 9 42.48 -55.06 9.25
CA ILE A 9 41.21 -54.62 9.88
C ILE A 9 40.58 -53.57 8.96
N ALA A 10 39.41 -53.92 8.45
CA ALA A 10 38.53 -53.04 7.70
C ALA A 10 37.76 -52.16 8.68
N ILE A 11 37.70 -50.84 8.42
CA ILE A 11 36.66 -49.98 8.97
C ILE A 11 36.06 -49.20 7.81
N LEU A 12 34.80 -49.55 7.55
CA LEU A 12 33.88 -48.94 6.61
C LEU A 12 33.53 -47.54 7.10
N SER A 13 33.92 -46.49 6.38
CA SER A 13 33.47 -45.11 6.65
C SER A 13 32.57 -44.66 5.50
N LEU A 14 31.28 -44.59 5.80
CA LEU A 14 30.19 -44.18 4.95
C LEU A 14 30.33 -42.69 4.58
N PHE A 15 30.49 -42.37 3.30
CA PHE A 15 30.35 -40.99 2.82
C PHE A 15 28.86 -40.65 2.76
N LEU A 16 28.38 -39.82 3.69
CA LEU A 16 27.06 -39.20 3.59
C LEU A 16 27.19 -37.89 2.80
N SER A 17 27.01 -37.96 1.48
CA SER A 17 26.85 -36.78 0.64
C SER A 17 25.47 -36.17 0.91
N ALA A 18 25.43 -35.12 1.74
CA ALA A 18 24.24 -34.29 1.91
C ALA A 18 24.05 -33.41 0.67
N SER A 19 23.37 -33.94 -0.33
CA SER A 19 22.80 -33.13 -1.41
C SER A 19 21.60 -32.38 -0.86
N ALA A 20 21.77 -31.10 -0.52
CA ALA A 20 20.67 -30.21 -0.17
C ALA A 20 19.80 -29.99 -1.43
N LEU A 21 18.66 -30.69 -1.52
CA LEU A 21 17.61 -30.31 -2.45
C LEU A 21 17.06 -28.95 -2.01
N LEU A 22 17.40 -27.90 -2.76
CA LEU A 22 16.61 -26.67 -2.80
C LEU A 22 15.24 -27.04 -3.39
N ALA A 23 14.25 -27.24 -2.54
CA ALA A 23 12.86 -27.26 -2.99
C ALA A 23 12.52 -25.87 -3.54
N PRO A 24 11.93 -25.77 -4.75
CA PRO A 24 11.46 -24.48 -5.24
C PRO A 24 10.38 -23.97 -4.28
N VAL A 25 10.57 -22.77 -3.74
CA VAL A 25 9.52 -22.06 -3.01
C VAL A 25 8.39 -21.83 -4.01
N ALA A 26 7.34 -22.63 -3.92
CA ALA A 26 6.12 -22.43 -4.69
C ALA A 26 5.47 -21.13 -4.18
N VAL A 27 5.74 -20.02 -4.85
CA VAL A 27 4.92 -18.81 -4.73
C VAL A 27 3.55 -19.21 -5.26
N ALA A 28 2.58 -19.41 -4.37
CA ALA A 28 1.20 -19.67 -4.74
C ALA A 28 0.64 -18.42 -5.43
N THR A 29 0.83 -18.30 -6.75
CA THR A 29 0.23 -17.23 -7.53
C THR A 29 -1.25 -17.53 -7.69
N ASN A 30 -2.09 -16.84 -6.91
CA ASN A 30 -3.54 -16.91 -7.07
C ASN A 30 -3.89 -16.51 -8.53
N PRO A 31 -4.69 -17.32 -9.26
CA PRO A 31 -5.02 -17.07 -10.66
C PRO A 31 -5.66 -15.69 -10.88
N LYS A 32 -6.40 -15.16 -9.90
CA LYS A 32 -6.94 -13.80 -9.96
C LYS A 32 -5.83 -12.75 -10.04
N THR A 33 -4.82 -12.84 -9.17
CA THR A 33 -3.66 -11.93 -9.15
C THR A 33 -2.82 -12.03 -10.42
N LEU A 34 -2.72 -13.24 -11.00
CA LEU A 34 -2.02 -13.45 -12.27
C LEU A 34 -2.75 -12.75 -13.45
N VAL A 35 -4.08 -12.88 -13.52
CA VAL A 35 -4.90 -12.25 -14.56
C VAL A 35 -4.85 -10.72 -14.45
N GLU A 36 -4.96 -10.18 -13.25
CA GLU A 36 -4.85 -8.73 -13.00
C GLU A 36 -3.47 -8.19 -13.39
N ASN A 37 -2.38 -8.91 -13.05
CA ASN A 37 -1.03 -8.52 -13.45
C ASN A 37 -0.83 -8.58 -14.98
N ARG A 38 -1.54 -9.47 -15.68
CA ARG A 38 -1.54 -9.50 -17.15
C ARG A 38 -2.26 -8.29 -17.72
N ALA A 39 -3.43 -7.93 -17.19
CA ALA A 39 -4.20 -6.78 -17.64
C ALA A 39 -3.41 -5.46 -17.49
N PHE A 40 -2.71 -5.28 -16.36
CA PHE A 40 -1.84 -4.11 -16.18
C PHE A 40 -0.70 -4.05 -17.22
N LYS A 41 0.00 -5.18 -17.44
CA LYS A 41 1.07 -5.26 -18.46
C LYS A 41 0.54 -4.96 -19.87
N GLU A 42 -0.67 -5.42 -20.16
CA GLU A 42 -1.33 -5.13 -21.43
C GLU A 42 -1.67 -3.64 -21.57
N ALA A 43 -2.18 -3.00 -20.52
CA ALA A 43 -2.46 -1.56 -20.51
C ALA A 43 -1.20 -0.74 -20.81
N VAL A 44 -0.09 -1.06 -20.13
CA VAL A 44 1.22 -0.41 -20.36
C VAL A 44 1.70 -0.65 -21.79
N LYS A 45 1.54 -1.86 -22.33
CA LYS A 45 1.88 -2.16 -23.74
C LYS A 45 1.02 -1.34 -24.71
N ALA A 46 -0.28 -1.18 -24.41
CA ALA A 46 -1.18 -0.38 -25.23
C ALA A 46 -0.76 1.10 -25.25
N VAL A 47 -0.34 1.67 -24.11
CA VAL A 47 0.25 3.02 -24.05
C VAL A 47 1.49 3.12 -24.93
N LYS A 48 2.43 2.18 -24.81
CA LYS A 48 3.67 2.15 -25.62
C LYS A 48 3.39 2.09 -27.12
N ASN A 49 2.32 1.40 -27.51
CA ASN A 49 1.90 1.27 -28.90
C ASN A 49 1.01 2.42 -29.39
N GLY A 50 0.73 3.43 -28.56
CA GLY A 50 -0.17 4.54 -28.89
C GLY A 50 -1.66 4.18 -28.92
N ASN A 51 -2.03 2.97 -28.51
CA ASN A 51 -3.43 2.53 -28.41
C ASN A 51 -4.05 2.99 -27.08
N TYR A 52 -4.21 4.30 -26.95
CA TYR A 52 -4.66 4.92 -25.70
C TYR A 52 -6.11 4.60 -25.34
N ALA A 53 -6.99 4.39 -26.32
CA ALA A 53 -8.39 4.01 -26.08
C ALA A 53 -8.52 2.62 -25.44
N HIS A 54 -7.64 1.69 -25.81
CA HIS A 54 -7.56 0.39 -25.14
C HIS A 54 -6.91 0.50 -23.76
N ALA A 55 -5.80 1.25 -23.67
CA ALA A 55 -5.07 1.45 -22.43
C ALA A 55 -5.96 2.02 -21.31
N ILE A 56 -6.74 3.06 -21.61
CA ILE A 56 -7.59 3.72 -20.61
C ILE A 56 -8.66 2.78 -20.07
N THR A 57 -9.26 1.96 -20.93
CA THR A 57 -10.27 0.96 -20.51
C THR A 57 -9.67 -0.08 -19.56
N LEU A 58 -8.44 -0.52 -19.82
CA LEU A 58 -7.74 -1.46 -18.95
C LEU A 58 -7.33 -0.82 -17.62
N PHE A 59 -6.83 0.42 -17.64
CA PHE A 59 -6.47 1.12 -16.41
C PHE A 59 -7.70 1.46 -15.57
N GLU A 60 -8.83 1.87 -16.14
CA GLU A 60 -10.11 2.06 -15.43
C GLU A 60 -10.51 0.79 -14.66
N ALA A 61 -10.45 -0.37 -15.30
CA ALA A 61 -10.77 -1.63 -14.64
C ALA A 61 -9.82 -1.94 -13.46
N GLN A 62 -8.53 -1.64 -13.61
CA GLN A 62 -7.51 -1.89 -12.58
C GLN A 62 -7.53 -0.85 -11.45
N ALA A 63 -7.84 0.41 -11.74
CA ALA A 63 -7.83 1.52 -10.78
C ALA A 63 -8.88 1.38 -9.68
N ASN A 64 -9.95 0.61 -9.92
CA ASN A 64 -10.96 0.24 -8.92
C ASN A 64 -10.42 -0.68 -7.81
N LEU A 65 -9.21 -1.21 -7.96
CA LEU A 65 -8.47 -1.93 -6.93
C LEU A 65 -7.41 -0.97 -6.33
N PRO A 66 -6.86 -1.23 -5.13
CA PRO A 66 -5.73 -0.48 -4.58
C PRO A 66 -4.43 -0.79 -5.35
N ARG A 67 -4.40 -0.43 -6.63
CA ARG A 67 -3.29 -0.56 -7.58
C ARG A 67 -2.87 0.85 -8.00
N TYR A 68 -2.05 1.46 -7.17
CA TYR A 68 -1.70 2.88 -7.28
C TYR A 68 -1.01 3.24 -8.59
N ASP A 69 -0.19 2.34 -9.15
CA ASP A 69 0.37 2.50 -10.51
C ASP A 69 -0.72 2.64 -11.57
N ALA A 70 -1.81 1.86 -11.48
CA ALA A 70 -2.90 1.91 -12.45
C ALA A 70 -3.71 3.20 -12.31
N GLN A 71 -3.92 3.65 -11.07
CA GLN A 71 -4.58 4.92 -10.76
C GLN A 71 -3.77 6.09 -11.31
N TYR A 72 -2.44 6.11 -11.09
CA TYR A 72 -1.56 7.13 -11.66
C TYR A 72 -1.56 7.13 -13.19
N ASN A 73 -1.41 5.97 -13.83
CA ASN A 73 -1.45 5.88 -15.30
C ASN A 73 -2.80 6.33 -15.88
N LEU A 74 -3.91 6.00 -15.20
CA LEU A 74 -5.23 6.50 -15.58
C LEU A 74 -5.32 8.02 -15.47
N ALA A 75 -4.84 8.59 -14.37
CA ALA A 75 -4.80 10.02 -14.15
C ALA A 75 -4.02 10.75 -15.25
N VAL A 76 -2.84 10.24 -15.62
CA VAL A 76 -2.02 10.81 -16.70
C VAL A 76 -2.76 10.80 -18.04
N LEU A 77 -3.43 9.70 -18.39
CA LEU A 77 -4.19 9.61 -19.65
C LEU A 77 -5.38 10.57 -19.68
N LEU A 78 -6.11 10.69 -18.57
CA LEU A 78 -7.24 11.60 -18.42
C LEU A 78 -6.82 13.07 -18.43
N ASN A 79 -5.69 13.41 -17.79
CA ASN A 79 -5.11 14.75 -17.81
C ASN A 79 -4.63 15.14 -19.23
N ALA A 80 -4.03 14.19 -19.95
CA ALA A 80 -3.57 14.41 -21.31
C ALA A 80 -4.70 14.40 -22.36
N GLY A 81 -5.88 13.85 -22.03
CA GLY A 81 -6.95 13.60 -23.01
C GLY A 81 -6.56 12.54 -24.05
N LYS A 82 -5.78 11.53 -23.65
CA LYS A 82 -5.33 10.44 -24.52
C LYS A 82 -6.27 9.24 -24.41
N GLY A 83 -6.84 8.82 -25.53
CA GLY A 83 -7.79 7.70 -25.59
C GLY A 83 -9.23 8.07 -25.26
N ARG A 84 -9.45 9.15 -24.49
CA ARG A 84 -10.74 9.80 -24.23
C ARG A 84 -10.56 11.32 -24.05
N PRO A 85 -11.63 12.13 -24.13
CA PRO A 85 -11.56 13.56 -23.82
C PRO A 85 -10.95 13.82 -22.44
N ARG A 86 -10.29 14.98 -22.33
CA ARG A 86 -9.64 15.40 -21.10
C ARG A 86 -10.63 15.53 -19.96
N ASN A 87 -10.26 15.03 -18.78
CA ASN A 87 -11.10 15.10 -17.59
C ASN A 87 -10.24 15.34 -16.34
N TYR A 88 -10.12 16.61 -15.96
CA TYR A 88 -9.34 17.03 -14.80
C TYR A 88 -9.91 16.54 -13.47
N VAL A 89 -11.24 16.46 -13.34
CA VAL A 89 -11.89 16.01 -12.10
C VAL A 89 -11.54 14.55 -11.81
N GLU A 90 -11.67 13.67 -12.81
CA GLU A 90 -11.28 12.26 -12.64
C GLU A 90 -9.76 12.10 -12.53
N ALA A 91 -8.98 12.88 -13.29
CA ALA A 91 -7.53 12.85 -13.19
C ALA A 91 -7.05 13.22 -11.78
N LEU A 92 -7.63 14.26 -11.16
CA LEU A 92 -7.31 14.66 -9.80
C LEU A 92 -7.67 13.58 -8.78
N TYR A 93 -8.88 13.01 -8.90
CA TYR A 93 -9.32 11.92 -8.03
C TYR A 93 -8.34 10.75 -8.03
N TRP A 94 -7.93 10.30 -9.22
CA TRP A 94 -7.00 9.17 -9.35
C TRP A 94 -5.56 9.54 -8.97
N SER A 95 -5.14 10.79 -9.17
CA SER A 95 -3.82 11.28 -8.73
C SER A 95 -3.70 11.25 -7.21
N TRP A 96 -4.68 11.80 -6.49
CA TRP A 96 -4.66 11.75 -5.02
C TRP A 96 -4.76 10.33 -4.45
N GLN A 97 -5.54 9.45 -5.06
CA GLN A 97 -5.56 8.02 -4.65
C GLN A 97 -4.18 7.37 -4.85
N ALA A 98 -3.48 7.70 -5.94
CA ALA A 98 -2.14 7.19 -6.21
C ALA A 98 -1.07 7.80 -5.28
N GLN A 99 -1.14 9.11 -5.00
CA GLN A 99 -0.26 9.80 -4.06
C GLN A 99 -0.36 9.19 -2.66
N LEU A 100 -1.58 9.02 -2.15
CA LEU A 100 -1.83 8.33 -0.87
C LEU A 100 -1.40 6.86 -0.92
N GLY A 101 -1.33 6.29 -2.13
CA GLY A 101 -0.75 4.99 -2.44
C GLY A 101 0.77 4.91 -2.43
N GLY A 102 1.48 6.03 -2.27
CA GLY A 102 2.93 6.12 -2.30
C GLY A 102 3.52 6.39 -3.69
N ILE A 103 2.73 6.80 -4.68
CA ILE A 103 3.26 7.25 -5.97
C ILE A 103 3.60 8.74 -5.87
N GLU A 104 4.87 9.06 -5.62
CA GLU A 104 5.36 10.44 -5.43
C GLU A 104 5.04 11.33 -6.63
N ASP A 105 5.28 10.86 -7.86
CA ASP A 105 4.97 11.60 -9.10
C ASP A 105 3.48 11.97 -9.27
N ALA A 106 2.58 11.35 -8.49
CA ALA A 106 1.16 11.66 -8.53
C ALA A 106 0.81 12.97 -7.80
N GLU A 107 1.64 13.39 -6.84
CA GLU A 107 1.48 14.68 -6.15
C GLU A 107 1.65 15.85 -7.11
N ASP A 108 2.74 15.86 -7.88
CA ASP A 108 3.02 16.90 -8.87
C ASP A 108 1.87 17.02 -9.88
N LEU A 109 1.39 15.88 -10.39
CA LEU A 109 0.23 15.85 -11.29
C LEU A 109 -1.03 16.40 -10.63
N ALA A 110 -1.27 16.07 -9.36
CA ALA A 110 -2.43 16.57 -8.64
C ALA A 110 -2.37 18.09 -8.44
N ASN A 111 -1.22 18.62 -8.05
CA ASN A 111 -0.98 20.05 -7.86
C ASN A 111 -1.22 20.83 -9.17
N ASP A 112 -0.67 20.35 -10.29
CA ASP A 112 -0.92 20.91 -11.61
C ASP A 112 -2.41 20.98 -11.97
N ILE A 113 -3.20 19.98 -11.55
CA ILE A 113 -4.63 19.92 -11.84
C ILE A 113 -5.45 20.80 -10.89
N VAL A 114 -5.07 20.90 -9.62
CA VAL A 114 -5.78 21.72 -8.61
C VAL A 114 -5.87 23.18 -9.06
N ASP A 115 -4.79 23.71 -9.65
CA ASP A 115 -4.73 25.08 -10.16
C ASP A 115 -5.67 25.35 -11.36
N LEU A 116 -6.16 24.29 -12.01
CA LEU A 116 -7.05 24.36 -13.16
C LEU A 116 -8.54 24.26 -12.77
N LEU A 117 -8.84 23.88 -11.52
CA LEU A 117 -10.19 23.59 -11.07
C LEU A 117 -10.73 24.68 -10.15
N PRO A 118 -12.05 24.98 -10.21
CA PRO A 118 -12.68 25.82 -9.20
C PRO A 118 -12.52 25.21 -7.80
N PRO A 119 -12.27 26.01 -6.75
CA PRO A 119 -12.04 25.49 -5.40
C PRO A 119 -13.14 24.54 -4.91
N LYS A 120 -14.41 24.87 -5.19
CA LYS A 120 -15.55 24.01 -4.86
C LYS A 120 -15.46 22.63 -5.51
N THR A 121 -15.04 22.57 -6.77
CA THR A 121 -14.88 21.29 -7.49
C THR A 121 -13.72 20.49 -6.89
N THR A 122 -12.63 21.15 -6.52
CA THR A 122 -11.51 20.53 -5.82
C THR A 122 -11.95 19.92 -4.49
N ASP A 123 -12.76 20.64 -3.70
CA ASP A 123 -13.33 20.15 -2.43
C ASP A 123 -14.27 18.96 -2.63
N GLU A 124 -15.08 18.96 -3.68
CA GLU A 124 -15.93 17.81 -4.04
C GLU A 124 -15.08 16.56 -4.34
N VAL A 125 -13.93 16.72 -5.01
CA VAL A 125 -12.98 15.62 -5.26
C VAL A 125 -12.32 15.16 -3.95
N ARG A 126 -11.94 16.08 -3.05
CA ARG A 126 -11.36 15.75 -1.74
C ARG A 126 -12.31 14.85 -0.94
N ASN A 127 -13.57 15.26 -0.85
CA ASN A 127 -14.62 14.49 -0.17
C ASN A 127 -14.77 13.09 -0.78
N ARG A 128 -14.76 12.97 -2.11
CA ARG A 128 -14.83 11.67 -2.79
C ARG A 128 -13.63 10.78 -2.48
N VAL A 129 -12.42 11.35 -2.33
CA VAL A 129 -11.22 10.61 -1.90
C VAL A 129 -11.38 10.10 -0.47
N ALA A 130 -11.82 10.95 0.46
CA ALA A 130 -12.08 10.57 1.84
C ALA A 130 -13.13 9.45 1.95
N ASP A 131 -14.24 9.56 1.23
CA ASP A 131 -15.30 8.53 1.18
C ASP A 131 -14.77 7.19 0.67
N ALA A 132 -13.92 7.21 -0.37
CA ALA A 132 -13.33 6.00 -0.92
C ALA A 132 -12.40 5.31 0.10
N LEU A 133 -11.58 6.07 0.83
CA LEU A 133 -10.72 5.56 1.90
C LEU A 133 -11.56 4.99 3.06
N GLN A 134 -12.60 5.72 3.47
CA GLN A 134 -13.48 5.29 4.55
C GLN A 134 -14.18 3.97 4.21
N LYS A 135 -14.65 3.81 2.96
CA LYS A 135 -15.23 2.56 2.47
C LYS A 135 -14.22 1.41 2.44
N ARG A 136 -12.95 1.68 2.15
CA ARG A 136 -11.89 0.65 2.22
C ARG A 136 -11.67 0.18 3.66
N ILE A 137 -11.64 1.11 4.62
CA ILE A 137 -11.53 0.80 6.06
C ILE A 137 -12.71 -0.06 6.53
N GLU A 138 -13.94 0.27 6.11
CA GLU A 138 -15.14 -0.51 6.40
C GLU A 138 -15.04 -1.95 5.86
N ASN A 139 -14.43 -2.11 4.68
CA ASN A 139 -14.13 -3.39 4.05
C ASN A 139 -12.85 -4.06 4.59
N LYS A 140 -12.34 -3.62 5.76
CA LYS A 140 -11.19 -4.19 6.48
C LYS A 140 -9.85 -4.09 5.74
N ASP A 141 -9.74 -3.15 4.79
CA ASP A 141 -8.46 -2.77 4.23
C ASP A 141 -7.70 -1.89 5.24
N LEU A 142 -6.72 -2.50 5.93
CA LEU A 142 -5.95 -1.82 6.97
C LEU A 142 -5.02 -0.74 6.40
N THR A 143 -4.59 -0.86 5.15
CA THR A 143 -3.71 0.15 4.53
C THR A 143 -4.41 1.48 4.33
N ALA A 144 -5.74 1.47 4.17
CA ALA A 144 -6.53 2.68 4.04
C ALA A 144 -6.53 3.55 5.31
N ILE A 145 -6.16 2.99 6.48
CA ILE A 145 -6.10 3.71 7.76
C ILE A 145 -4.98 4.75 7.74
N SER A 146 -3.75 4.36 7.42
CA SER A 146 -2.63 5.31 7.31
C SER A 146 -2.82 6.25 6.13
N GLN A 147 -3.47 5.81 5.05
CA GLN A 147 -3.81 6.66 3.92
C GLN A 147 -4.82 7.75 4.27
N LEU A 148 -5.82 7.43 5.09
CA LEU A 148 -6.75 8.44 5.58
C LEU A 148 -6.08 9.43 6.54
N ALA A 149 -5.12 8.97 7.34
CA ALA A 149 -4.28 9.87 8.14
C ALA A 149 -3.46 10.82 7.24
N ASN A 150 -2.79 10.29 6.22
CA ASN A 150 -2.05 11.07 5.23
C ASN A 150 -2.94 12.03 4.43
N TYR A 151 -4.17 11.65 4.11
CA TYR A 151 -5.14 12.52 3.46
C TYR A 151 -5.36 13.80 4.26
N HIS A 152 -5.51 13.68 5.58
CA HIS A 152 -5.70 14.84 6.46
C HIS A 152 -4.48 15.76 6.50
N LEU A 153 -3.27 15.26 6.25
CA LEU A 153 -2.05 16.05 6.25
C LEU A 153 -1.71 16.67 4.88
N THR A 154 -1.98 15.95 3.79
CA THR A 154 -1.41 16.26 2.46
C THR A 154 -2.44 16.72 1.44
N ILE A 155 -3.70 16.31 1.57
CA ILE A 155 -4.74 16.56 0.56
C ILE A 155 -5.65 17.72 0.97
N MET A 156 -5.85 17.91 2.27
CA MET A 156 -6.61 19.03 2.81
C MET A 156 -5.96 20.37 2.46
N THR A 157 -6.75 21.43 2.35
CA THR A 157 -6.23 22.79 2.11
C THR A 157 -5.26 23.24 3.21
N GLU A 158 -5.56 22.87 4.46
CA GLU A 158 -4.68 23.02 5.61
C GLU A 158 -4.59 21.67 6.32
N PRO A 159 -3.41 21.27 6.82
CA PRO A 159 -3.26 20.02 7.54
C PRO A 159 -4.19 19.93 8.76
N ASP A 160 -4.92 18.82 8.84
CA ASP A 160 -5.79 18.47 9.96
C ASP A 160 -5.07 17.47 10.87
N TYR A 161 -4.18 18.00 11.71
CA TYR A 161 -3.35 17.20 12.62
C TYR A 161 -4.19 16.40 13.63
N GLU A 162 -5.36 16.91 14.03
CA GLU A 162 -6.23 16.20 14.98
C GLU A 162 -6.80 14.90 14.39
N ASN A 163 -7.34 14.94 13.17
CA ASN A 163 -7.82 13.71 12.52
C ASN A 163 -6.66 12.82 12.05
N ALA A 164 -5.53 13.39 11.62
CA ALA A 164 -4.33 12.61 11.33
C ALA A 164 -3.85 11.82 12.56
N TYR A 165 -3.74 12.48 13.72
CA TYR A 165 -3.39 11.85 15.00
C TYR A 165 -4.32 10.70 15.36
N ILE A 166 -5.64 10.89 15.20
CA ILE A 166 -6.63 9.85 15.49
C ILE A 166 -6.38 8.60 14.67
N TRP A 167 -6.25 8.75 13.34
CA TRP A 167 -6.07 7.61 12.45
C TRP A 167 -4.68 6.98 12.58
N TYR A 168 -3.64 7.77 12.83
CA TYR A 168 -2.32 7.24 13.14
C TYR A 168 -2.27 6.49 14.47
N SER A 169 -2.99 6.95 15.50
CA SER A 169 -3.10 6.22 16.77
C SER A 169 -3.72 4.84 16.57
N ILE A 170 -4.76 4.74 15.72
CA ILE A 170 -5.36 3.46 15.33
C ILE A 170 -4.36 2.61 14.53
N ALA A 171 -3.63 3.20 13.59
CA ALA A 171 -2.62 2.51 12.79
C ALA A 171 -1.49 1.91 13.66
N VAL A 172 -0.99 2.67 14.64
CA VAL A 172 0.01 2.22 15.62
C VAL A 172 -0.54 1.06 16.46
N ALA A 173 -1.78 1.16 16.95
CA ALA A 173 -2.42 0.08 17.72
C ALA A 173 -2.59 -1.22 16.90
N LEU A 174 -2.68 -1.09 15.57
CA LEU A 174 -2.72 -2.20 14.62
C LEU A 174 -1.33 -2.67 14.18
N ASN A 175 -0.25 -2.03 14.65
CA ASN A 175 1.13 -2.30 14.28
C ASN A 175 1.38 -2.12 12.76
N LEU A 176 0.80 -1.08 12.18
CA LEU A 176 1.10 -0.69 10.79
C LEU A 176 2.48 -0.03 10.70
N PRO A 177 3.27 -0.34 9.65
CA PRO A 177 4.63 0.17 9.52
C PRO A 177 4.68 1.70 9.44
N GLU A 178 5.75 2.29 9.95
CA GLU A 178 6.08 3.72 9.79
C GLU A 178 4.99 4.70 10.30
N THR A 179 4.17 4.28 11.26
CA THR A 179 3.04 5.10 11.76
C THR A 179 3.27 5.72 13.14
N THR A 180 4.28 5.28 13.89
CA THR A 180 4.57 5.82 15.24
C THR A 180 5.11 7.24 15.15
N ASP A 181 6.12 7.47 14.33
CA ASP A 181 6.71 8.81 14.16
C ASP A 181 5.67 9.78 13.61
N ALA A 182 4.88 9.36 12.61
CA ALA A 182 3.81 10.18 12.04
C ALA A 182 2.69 10.53 13.05
N ARG A 183 2.37 9.62 13.99
CA ARG A 183 1.46 9.91 15.11
C ARG A 183 2.04 10.99 16.01
N ASP A 184 3.31 10.85 16.40
CA ASP A 184 3.97 11.72 17.37
C ASP A 184 4.21 13.12 16.78
N ASP A 185 4.58 13.18 15.50
CA ASP A 185 4.67 14.42 14.74
C ASP A 185 3.31 15.12 14.67
N SER A 186 2.23 14.38 14.39
CA SER A 186 0.87 14.95 14.41
C SER A 186 0.48 15.44 15.81
N GLU A 187 0.80 14.68 16.87
CA GLU A 187 0.55 15.07 18.26
C GLU A 187 1.25 16.38 18.63
N SER A 188 2.48 16.58 18.15
CA SER A 188 3.28 17.78 18.43
C SER A 188 2.64 19.08 17.93
N GLN A 189 1.73 19.00 16.96
CA GLN A 189 1.04 20.14 16.36
C GLN A 189 -0.32 20.43 17.02
N ILE A 190 -0.74 19.60 17.98
CA ILE A 190 -2.07 19.68 18.62
C ILE A 190 -1.98 20.45 19.95
N ASP A 191 -3.01 21.26 20.24
CA ASP A 191 -3.16 21.86 21.56
C ASP A 191 -3.41 20.76 22.61
N THR A 192 -2.54 20.68 23.61
CA THR A 192 -2.59 19.69 24.70
C THR A 192 -3.96 19.57 25.37
N LYS A 193 -4.78 20.64 25.38
CA LYS A 193 -6.13 20.59 25.95
C LYS A 193 -7.09 19.69 25.17
N ASN A 194 -6.85 19.48 23.87
CA ASN A 194 -7.69 18.65 22.99
C ASN A 194 -7.24 17.17 23.04
N LEU A 195 -6.03 16.88 23.51
CA LEU A 195 -5.40 15.56 23.38
C LEU A 195 -6.23 14.42 23.99
N VAL A 196 -6.79 14.63 25.18
CA VAL A 196 -7.59 13.62 25.88
C VAL A 196 -8.85 13.26 25.09
N ASP A 197 -9.53 14.26 24.52
CA ASP A 197 -10.74 14.04 23.72
C ASP A 197 -10.42 13.27 22.43
N LEU A 198 -9.28 13.56 21.79
CA LEU A 198 -8.80 12.86 20.60
C LEU A 198 -8.41 11.41 20.90
N GLN A 199 -7.78 11.14 22.04
CA GLN A 199 -7.48 9.77 22.50
C GLN A 199 -8.76 8.96 22.73
N ILE A 200 -9.78 9.57 23.37
CA ILE A 200 -11.10 8.96 23.55
C ILE A 200 -11.76 8.68 22.19
N LYS A 201 -11.70 9.63 21.25
CA LYS A 201 -12.26 9.46 19.90
C LYS A 201 -11.55 8.33 19.14
N SER A 202 -10.23 8.23 19.25
CA SER A 202 -9.42 7.16 18.66
C SER A 202 -9.86 5.79 19.18
N GLN A 203 -10.00 5.64 20.50
CA GLN A 203 -10.48 4.41 21.12
C GLN A 203 -11.90 4.04 20.66
N ARG A 204 -12.82 5.01 20.63
CA ARG A 204 -14.20 4.78 20.16
C ARG A 204 -14.25 4.32 18.71
N LEU A 205 -13.43 4.91 17.83
CA LEU A 205 -13.34 4.48 16.43
C LEU A 205 -12.72 3.09 16.32
N PHE A 206 -11.67 2.80 17.10
CA PHE A 206 -11.06 1.48 17.15
C PHE A 206 -12.08 0.37 17.47
N GLU A 207 -12.93 0.62 18.47
CA GLU A 207 -14.03 -0.26 18.87
C GLU A 207 -15.13 -0.32 17.81
N LYS A 208 -15.57 0.82 17.28
CA LYS A 208 -16.62 0.92 16.25
C LYS A 208 -16.30 0.05 15.04
N TYR A 209 -15.05 0.06 14.57
CA TYR A 209 -14.62 -0.75 13.44
C TYR A 209 -14.20 -2.18 13.82
N ASN A 210 -14.30 -2.54 15.11
CA ASN A 210 -13.92 -3.85 15.64
C ASN A 210 -12.50 -4.26 15.22
N PHE A 211 -11.55 -3.31 15.32
CA PHE A 211 -10.16 -3.59 15.05
C PHE A 211 -9.57 -4.50 16.13
N LYS A 212 -8.59 -5.31 15.73
CA LYS A 212 -7.83 -6.17 16.64
C LYS A 212 -6.35 -5.94 16.38
N PRO A 213 -5.53 -5.74 17.42
CA PRO A 213 -4.09 -5.64 17.24
C PRO A 213 -3.57 -6.85 16.47
N LEU A 214 -2.78 -6.62 15.42
CA LEU A 214 -2.13 -7.72 14.70
C LEU A 214 -1.17 -8.41 15.67
N GLN A 215 -1.33 -9.72 15.87
CA GLN A 215 -0.41 -10.48 16.73
C GLN A 215 0.99 -10.39 16.12
N THR A 216 1.95 -9.87 16.88
CA THR A 216 3.35 -9.95 16.51
C THR A 216 3.72 -11.44 16.45
N GLN A 217 4.00 -11.96 15.26
CA GLN A 217 4.69 -13.24 15.18
C GLN A 217 6.06 -13.03 15.81
N ARG A 218 6.22 -13.49 17.06
CA ARG A 218 7.52 -13.70 17.67
C ARG A 218 8.29 -14.64 16.73
N LYS A 219 9.16 -14.08 15.89
CA LYS A 219 10.24 -14.83 15.24
C LYS A 219 11.02 -15.48 16.39
N GLY A 220 11.07 -16.81 16.35
CA GLY A 220 11.30 -17.62 17.55
C GLY A 220 12.60 -17.32 18.29
N ASP A 221 12.47 -17.19 19.61
CA ASP A 221 13.49 -17.64 20.55
C ASP A 221 13.48 -19.17 20.54
N LYS A 222 14.15 -19.75 19.56
CA LYS A 222 14.79 -21.05 19.69
C LYS A 222 16.27 -20.82 19.48
N ASN A 223 16.95 -20.54 20.58
CA ASN A 223 18.30 -21.00 20.86
C ASN A 223 18.61 -20.64 22.31
N ASP A 224 18.26 -21.54 23.21
CA ASP A 224 19.04 -21.74 24.43
C ASP A 224 19.30 -23.24 24.55
N SER A 225 20.57 -23.55 24.28
CA SER A 225 21.47 -24.59 24.83
C SER A 225 20.96 -26.03 24.98
#